data_AF-A0A357B4D8-F1
#
_entry.id   AF-A0A357B4D8-F1
#
_cell.length_a   1.000
_cell.length_b   1.000
_cell.length_c   1.000
_cell.angle_alpha   90.00
_cell.angle_beta   90.00
_cell.angle_gamma   90.00
#
_symmetry.space_group_name_H-M   'P 1'
#
loop_
_entity.id
_entity.type
_entity.pdbx_description
1 polymer ?
#
loop_
_entity_poly.entity_id
_entity_poly.type
_entity_poly.pdbx_seq_one_letter_code
_entity_poly.pdbx_strand_id
1 'polypeptide(L)'
;MSVNIENKIEIWQNKLLDLGKRNKLLNYRETKRSTLRIIAPEIYELWNSFVKNEQPLEFPFYDDIEDKENITLLGSIETNQSIKDMQKTLRNLRDKAKTATEEQGINALYLSFGFLEWNESKDSEQFFRSPLILVPVTLTVESISSPYVLSLHEDEILINPTLQYKLDNDFGISLPEFDEEGDLREYFSSINTLVSHNCWKVVEETGLSLLSFLKINMYNDLAKHRDSIIRNSIVRTISGDASASNPIPEEINDYDFDAKTKPIDTFQVVDADSSQQDAILCAKKGLSFVLQGPPGTGKSQTITNIISECLADGKKVLFVSEKMAALDV
;
A
#
# COMPACT_ATOMS: atom_id res chain seq x y z
N MET A 1 -2.12 17.21 -32.44
CA MET A 1 -3.40 16.76 -31.85
C MET A 1 -3.37 17.14 -30.38
N SER A 2 -4.29 17.96 -29.91
CA SER A 2 -4.43 18.22 -28.48
C SER A 2 -4.65 16.89 -27.78
N VAL A 3 -3.72 16.49 -26.91
CA VAL A 3 -3.91 15.29 -26.10
C VAL A 3 -5.09 15.58 -25.19
N ASN A 4 -6.18 14.82 -25.33
CA ASN A 4 -7.28 14.93 -24.41
C ASN A 4 -6.85 14.29 -23.07
N ILE A 5 -6.53 15.13 -22.09
CA ILE A 5 -6.16 14.71 -20.74
C ILE A 5 -7.26 13.88 -20.07
N GLU A 6 -8.53 14.09 -20.41
CA GLU A 6 -9.65 13.30 -19.89
C GLU A 6 -9.53 11.84 -20.32
N ASN A 7 -9.25 11.60 -21.61
CA ASN A 7 -9.01 10.26 -22.13
C ASN A 7 -7.77 9.62 -21.46
N LYS A 8 -6.75 10.42 -21.11
CA LYS A 8 -5.55 9.92 -20.40
C LYS A 8 -5.89 9.49 -18.98
N ILE A 9 -6.68 10.28 -18.26
CA ILE A 9 -7.15 9.95 -16.91
C ILE A 9 -7.94 8.64 -16.94
N GLU A 10 -8.84 8.46 -17.89
CA GLU A 10 -9.60 7.21 -18.04
C GLU A 10 -8.69 6.01 -18.33
N ILE A 11 -7.67 6.17 -19.18
CA ILE A 11 -6.67 5.12 -19.41
C ILE A 11 -5.90 4.79 -18.14
N TRP A 12 -5.50 5.79 -17.34
CA TRP A 12 -4.79 5.56 -16.08
C TRP A 12 -5.69 4.88 -15.04
N GLN A 13 -6.93 5.33 -14.89
CA GLN A 13 -7.94 4.72 -14.04
C GLN A 13 -8.16 3.24 -14.41
N ASN A 14 -8.36 2.94 -15.69
CA ASN A 14 -8.53 1.56 -16.16
C ASN A 14 -7.30 0.67 -15.93
N LYS A 15 -6.08 1.25 -15.93
CA LYS A 15 -4.84 0.52 -15.61
C LYS A 15 -4.70 0.24 -14.12
N LEU A 16 -5.32 1.04 -13.26
CA LEU A 16 -5.30 0.89 -11.81
C LEU A 16 -6.37 -0.10 -11.32
N LEU A 17 -7.53 -0.16 -11.97
CA LEU A 17 -8.58 -1.12 -11.62
C LEU A 17 -8.13 -2.57 -11.89
N ASP A 18 -7.64 -3.23 -10.84
CA ASP A 18 -7.24 -4.63 -10.86
C ASP A 18 -8.40 -5.52 -10.37
N LEU A 19 -9.45 -5.65 -11.18
CA LEU A 19 -10.62 -6.48 -10.86
C LEU A 19 -10.48 -7.93 -11.36
N GLY A 20 -9.26 -8.33 -11.71
CA GLY A 20 -9.00 -9.65 -12.28
C GLY A 20 -8.92 -10.76 -11.23
N LYS A 21 -8.99 -12.01 -11.70
CA LYS A 21 -8.88 -13.23 -10.86
C LYS A 21 -7.54 -13.36 -10.10
N ARG A 22 -6.54 -12.54 -10.42
CA ARG A 22 -5.25 -12.53 -9.70
C ARG A 22 -5.28 -11.65 -8.46
N ASN A 23 -6.25 -10.74 -8.35
CA ASN A 23 -6.38 -9.89 -7.19
C ASN A 23 -6.94 -10.70 -6.01
N LYS A 24 -6.14 -10.85 -4.96
CA LYS A 24 -6.51 -11.59 -3.74
C LYS A 24 -7.65 -10.93 -2.96
N LEU A 25 -7.88 -9.63 -3.16
CA LEU A 25 -9.02 -8.92 -2.59
C LEU A 25 -10.35 -9.36 -3.23
N LEU A 26 -10.33 -9.91 -4.44
CA LEU A 26 -11.54 -10.46 -5.08
C LEU A 26 -11.55 -11.99 -5.10
N ASN A 27 -10.39 -12.61 -5.24
CA ASN A 27 -10.25 -14.05 -5.34
C ASN A 27 -9.12 -14.53 -4.44
N TYR A 28 -9.41 -14.50 -3.14
CA TYR A 28 -8.60 -15.10 -2.09
C TYR A 28 -8.53 -16.61 -2.29
N ARG A 29 -7.30 -17.12 -2.33
CA ARG A 29 -7.03 -18.55 -2.46
C ARG A 29 -6.06 -18.97 -1.39
N GLU A 30 -6.41 -20.04 -0.67
CA GLU A 30 -5.50 -20.65 0.27
C GLU A 30 -4.29 -21.24 -0.48
N THR A 31 -3.10 -20.94 0.05
CA THR A 31 -1.82 -21.40 -0.47
C THR A 31 -0.95 -21.86 0.70
N LYS A 32 -0.13 -22.88 0.48
CA LYS A 32 0.70 -23.49 1.53
C LYS A 32 1.76 -22.59 2.16
N ARG A 33 2.06 -21.42 1.58
CA ARG A 33 3.17 -20.57 2.00
C ARG A 33 2.84 -19.08 2.10
N SER A 34 1.69 -18.63 1.58
CA SER A 34 1.37 -17.18 1.54
C SER A 34 0.04 -16.82 2.19
N THR A 35 -0.59 -17.78 2.87
CA THR A 35 -1.83 -17.61 3.62
C THR A 35 -1.82 -18.57 4.81
N LEU A 36 -2.38 -18.15 5.93
CA LEU A 36 -2.59 -18.99 7.10
C LEU A 36 -4.01 -18.77 7.61
N ARG A 37 -4.79 -19.84 7.81
CA ARG A 37 -6.13 -19.73 8.38
C ARG A 37 -6.08 -20.08 9.86
N ILE A 38 -6.63 -19.21 10.71
CA ILE A 38 -6.77 -19.44 12.14
C ILE A 38 -8.09 -20.18 12.35
N ILE A 39 -8.02 -21.33 13.02
CA ILE A 39 -9.15 -22.23 13.32
C ILE A 39 -9.64 -21.98 14.75
N ALA A 40 -8.70 -21.86 15.70
CA ALA A 40 -8.98 -21.50 17.08
C ALA A 40 -8.02 -20.38 17.53
N PRO A 41 -8.47 -19.38 18.32
CA PRO A 41 -9.86 -19.16 18.75
C PRO A 41 -10.81 -18.89 17.58
N GLU A 42 -12.12 -19.13 17.78
CA GLU A 42 -13.14 -18.88 16.76
C GLU A 42 -13.21 -17.39 16.41
N ILE A 43 -13.68 -17.05 15.21
CA ILE A 43 -13.67 -15.70 14.65
C ILE A 43 -14.16 -14.58 15.59
N TYR A 44 -15.23 -14.82 16.36
CA TYR A 44 -15.80 -13.82 17.29
C TYR A 44 -15.02 -13.70 18.59
N GLU A 45 -14.51 -14.81 19.11
CA GLU A 45 -13.62 -14.80 20.27
C GLU A 45 -12.30 -14.13 19.91
N LEU A 46 -11.78 -14.43 18.71
CA LEU A 46 -10.61 -13.79 18.15
C LEU A 46 -10.82 -12.29 17.95
N TRP A 47 -11.98 -11.87 17.43
CA TRP A 47 -12.33 -10.44 17.30
C TRP A 47 -12.28 -9.73 18.66
N ASN A 48 -12.94 -10.30 19.67
CA ASN A 48 -12.98 -9.68 20.99
C ASN A 48 -11.61 -9.66 21.68
N SER A 49 -10.83 -10.75 21.60
CA SER A 49 -9.52 -10.84 22.24
C SER A 49 -8.44 -10.03 21.51
N PHE A 50 -8.30 -10.21 20.20
CA PHE A 50 -7.22 -9.62 19.40
C PHE A 50 -7.51 -8.19 18.97
N VAL A 51 -8.75 -7.89 18.56
CA VAL A 51 -9.12 -6.57 18.04
C VAL A 51 -9.59 -5.65 19.17
N LYS A 52 -10.63 -6.03 19.93
CA LYS A 52 -11.19 -5.15 20.97
C LYS A 52 -10.30 -5.00 22.22
N ASN A 53 -9.62 -6.08 22.63
CA ASN A 53 -8.76 -6.07 23.83
C ASN A 53 -7.26 -5.95 23.50
N GLU A 54 -6.92 -5.78 22.21
CA GLU A 54 -5.55 -5.62 21.70
C GLU A 54 -4.56 -6.69 22.21
N GLN A 55 -5.03 -7.90 22.51
CA GLN A 55 -4.18 -8.97 23.03
C GLN A 55 -3.38 -9.61 21.89
N PRO A 56 -2.04 -9.63 21.94
CA PRO A 56 -1.24 -10.24 20.89
C PRO A 56 -1.45 -11.76 20.82
N LEU A 57 -1.24 -12.33 19.63
CA LEU A 57 -1.34 -13.77 19.38
C LEU A 57 0.05 -14.39 19.29
N GLU A 58 0.32 -15.36 20.14
CA GLU A 58 1.55 -16.16 20.09
C GLU A 58 1.31 -17.48 19.35
N PHE A 59 2.05 -17.70 18.27
CA PHE A 59 1.93 -18.93 17.47
C PHE A 59 2.81 -20.06 18.04
N PRO A 60 2.28 -21.30 18.09
CA PRO A 60 3.05 -22.44 18.58
C PRO A 60 4.29 -22.72 17.73
N PHE A 61 5.37 -23.17 18.37
CA PHE A 61 6.64 -23.50 17.74
C PHE A 61 7.32 -24.70 18.43
N TYR A 62 8.31 -25.30 17.78
CA TYR A 62 9.16 -26.31 18.40
C TYR A 62 10.41 -25.61 18.96
N ASP A 63 10.76 -25.93 20.20
CA ASP A 63 12.04 -25.50 20.78
C ASP A 63 13.10 -26.55 20.42
N ASP A 64 14.05 -26.19 19.55
CA ASP A 64 15.12 -27.08 19.07
C ASP A 64 16.28 -27.24 20.11
N ILE A 65 16.16 -26.64 21.30
CA ILE A 65 17.27 -26.59 22.29
C ILE A 65 17.41 -27.88 23.12
N GLU A 66 16.38 -28.72 23.19
CA GLU A 66 16.51 -30.06 23.76
C GLU A 66 16.34 -31.11 22.67
N ASP A 67 17.22 -32.13 22.61
CA ASP A 67 17.18 -33.30 21.71
C ASP A 67 15.95 -34.22 21.92
N LYS A 68 14.81 -33.62 22.26
CA LYS A 68 13.48 -34.22 22.39
C LYS A 68 12.50 -33.27 21.70
N GLU A 69 11.58 -33.83 20.93
CA GLU A 69 10.40 -33.14 20.39
C GLU A 69 9.46 -32.67 21.51
N ASN A 70 9.95 -31.86 22.46
CA ASN A 70 9.14 -31.19 23.45
C ASN A 70 8.50 -30.00 22.74
N ILE A 71 7.23 -30.16 22.39
CA ILE A 71 6.41 -29.05 21.89
C ILE A 71 6.26 -28.06 23.05
N THR A 72 6.89 -26.90 22.95
CA THR A 72 6.55 -25.78 23.82
C THR A 72 5.20 -25.24 23.33
N LEU A 73 4.11 -25.88 23.79
CA LEU A 73 2.73 -25.44 23.58
C LEU A 73 2.46 -24.19 24.43
N LEU A 74 3.12 -23.09 24.09
CA LEU A 74 2.76 -21.75 24.53
C LEU A 74 1.85 -21.17 23.45
N GLY A 75 0.54 -21.43 23.56
CA GLY A 75 -0.45 -20.82 22.67
C GLY A 75 -1.70 -21.69 22.47
N SER A 76 -2.88 -21.09 22.67
CA SER A 76 -4.21 -21.68 22.41
C SER A 76 -4.63 -21.63 20.94
N ILE A 77 -3.68 -21.36 20.03
CA ILE A 77 -3.97 -21.09 18.62
C ILE A 77 -3.85 -22.36 17.79
N GLU A 78 -4.93 -22.69 17.09
CA GLU A 78 -4.95 -23.75 16.08
C GLU A 78 -5.07 -23.15 14.68
N THR A 79 -4.36 -23.72 13.71
CA THR A 79 -4.37 -23.24 12.32
C THR A 79 -4.59 -24.38 11.33
N ASN A 80 -4.86 -24.07 10.07
CA ASN A 80 -5.01 -25.08 9.01
C ASN A 80 -3.70 -25.79 8.58
N GLN A 81 -2.58 -25.56 9.28
CA GLN A 81 -1.27 -26.08 8.93
C GLN A 81 -0.62 -26.77 10.14
N SER A 82 0.26 -27.75 9.86
CA SER A 82 1.15 -28.29 10.90
C SER A 82 2.06 -27.19 11.45
N ILE A 83 2.51 -27.29 12.70
CA ILE A 83 3.42 -26.31 13.31
C ILE A 83 4.62 -26.02 12.40
N LYS A 84 5.22 -27.06 11.81
CA LYS A 84 6.37 -26.93 10.90
C LYS A 84 6.06 -26.14 9.62
N ASP A 85 4.88 -26.33 9.01
CA ASP A 85 4.50 -25.59 7.81
C ASP A 85 4.01 -24.19 8.14
N MET A 86 3.28 -24.02 9.25
CA MET A 86 2.86 -22.74 9.79
C MET A 86 4.07 -21.83 10.03
N GLN A 87 5.11 -22.31 10.72
CA GLN A 87 6.34 -21.55 10.99
C GLN A 87 7.03 -21.07 9.70
N LYS A 88 7.02 -21.89 8.63
CA LYS A 88 7.54 -21.49 7.31
C LYS A 88 6.64 -20.47 6.62
N THR A 89 5.33 -20.59 6.76
CA THR A 89 4.35 -19.63 6.23
C THR A 89 4.48 -18.28 6.94
N LEU A 90 4.53 -18.27 8.27
CA LEU A 90 4.74 -17.08 9.10
C LEU A 90 6.06 -16.37 8.75
N ARG A 91 7.15 -17.13 8.61
CA ARG A 91 8.43 -16.59 8.11
C ARG A 91 8.26 -15.88 6.77
N ASN A 92 7.67 -16.55 5.78
CA ASN A 92 7.50 -15.98 4.45
C ASN A 92 6.54 -14.76 4.44
N LEU A 93 5.49 -14.77 5.26
CA LEU A 93 4.59 -13.63 5.43
C LEU A 93 5.32 -12.44 6.04
N ARG A 94 6.05 -12.66 7.14
CA ARG A 94 6.85 -11.64 7.82
C ARG A 94 7.89 -11.04 6.89
N ASP A 95 8.70 -11.87 6.24
CA ASP A 95 9.81 -11.40 5.40
C ASP A 95 9.28 -10.54 4.26
N LYS A 96 8.17 -10.94 3.61
CA LYS A 96 7.54 -10.13 2.56
C LYS A 96 6.84 -8.88 3.06
N ALA A 97 6.21 -8.93 4.24
CA ALA A 97 5.61 -7.75 4.86
C ALA A 97 6.69 -6.72 5.17
N LYS A 98 7.80 -7.17 5.78
CA LYS A 98 8.97 -6.35 6.07
C LYS A 98 9.56 -5.73 4.80
N THR A 99 9.73 -6.51 3.72
CA THR A 99 10.17 -5.96 2.43
C THR A 99 9.22 -4.89 1.91
N ALA A 100 7.90 -5.08 2.01
CA ALA A 100 6.93 -4.08 1.56
C ALA A 100 7.06 -2.76 2.35
N THR A 101 7.27 -2.86 3.68
CA THR A 101 7.49 -1.68 4.53
C THR A 101 8.85 -1.01 4.24
N GLU A 102 9.94 -1.76 4.19
CA GLU A 102 11.29 -1.22 3.96
C GLU A 102 11.47 -0.65 2.55
N GLU A 103 10.84 -1.23 1.53
CA GLU A 103 10.99 -0.75 0.16
C GLU A 103 9.98 0.34 -0.20
N GLN A 104 8.71 0.15 0.15
CA GLN A 104 7.60 0.98 -0.33
C GLN A 104 6.93 1.81 0.77
N GLY A 105 7.30 1.61 2.04
CA GLY A 105 6.68 2.31 3.17
C GLY A 105 5.22 1.91 3.40
N ILE A 106 4.80 0.72 2.96
CA ILE A 106 3.40 0.27 3.06
C ILE A 106 3.26 -0.92 3.99
N ASN A 107 2.14 -0.97 4.71
CA ASN A 107 1.70 -2.19 5.37
C ASN A 107 0.96 -3.09 4.39
N ALA A 108 1.45 -4.32 4.26
CA ALA A 108 0.91 -5.33 3.37
C ALA A 108 0.30 -6.52 4.10
N LEU A 109 0.43 -6.64 5.43
CA LEU A 109 -0.01 -7.80 6.18
C LEU A 109 -1.34 -7.53 6.89
N TYR A 110 -2.33 -8.36 6.59
CA TYR A 110 -3.68 -8.19 7.10
C TYR A 110 -4.24 -9.51 7.61
N LEU A 111 -4.95 -9.43 8.72
CA LEU A 111 -5.83 -10.46 9.24
C LEU A 111 -7.25 -10.19 8.73
N SER A 112 -7.71 -11.02 7.80
CA SER A 112 -9.05 -10.91 7.22
C SER A 112 -10.09 -11.58 8.11
N PHE A 113 -11.16 -10.87 8.46
CA PHE A 113 -12.32 -11.41 9.16
C PHE A 113 -13.50 -11.51 8.21
N GLY A 114 -13.97 -12.75 8.01
CA GLY A 114 -15.09 -13.05 7.14
C GLY A 114 -14.73 -12.97 5.65
N PHE A 115 -15.37 -13.81 4.86
CA PHE A 115 -15.21 -13.85 3.41
C PHE A 115 -16.57 -13.87 2.74
N LEU A 116 -16.77 -13.05 1.72
CA LEU A 116 -17.89 -13.20 0.81
C LEU A 116 -17.58 -14.32 -0.18
N GLU A 117 -18.43 -15.33 -0.25
CA GLU A 117 -18.43 -16.34 -1.30
C GLU A 117 -19.47 -15.95 -2.37
N TRP A 118 -18.98 -15.59 -3.56
CA TRP A 118 -19.79 -15.00 -4.65
C TRP A 118 -19.35 -15.50 -6.03
N ASN A 119 -20.13 -15.21 -7.07
CA ASN A 119 -19.80 -15.54 -8.46
C ASN A 119 -20.10 -14.35 -9.39
N GLU A 120 -19.49 -14.32 -10.58
CA GLU A 120 -19.67 -13.21 -11.54
C GLU A 120 -21.03 -13.24 -12.25
N SER A 121 -21.66 -14.41 -12.34
CA SER A 121 -22.97 -14.58 -12.96
C SER A 121 -23.72 -15.74 -12.32
N LYS A 122 -25.06 -15.72 -12.41
CA LYS A 122 -25.91 -16.79 -11.88
C LYS A 122 -25.65 -18.16 -12.53
N ASP A 123 -25.16 -18.16 -13.76
CA ASP A 123 -24.84 -19.37 -14.52
C ASP A 123 -23.39 -19.86 -14.29
N SER A 124 -22.58 -19.11 -13.54
CA SER A 124 -21.19 -19.48 -13.24
C SER A 124 -21.12 -20.44 -12.06
N GLU A 125 -20.58 -21.63 -12.31
CA GLU A 125 -20.21 -22.59 -11.26
C GLU A 125 -18.93 -22.19 -10.52
N GLN A 126 -18.18 -21.21 -11.03
CA GLN A 126 -16.98 -20.72 -10.37
C GLN A 126 -17.35 -19.69 -9.29
N PHE A 127 -17.12 -20.09 -8.03
CA PHE A 127 -17.17 -19.20 -6.88
C PHE A 127 -15.80 -18.58 -6.59
N PHE A 128 -15.84 -17.32 -6.18
CA PHE A 128 -14.75 -16.52 -5.67
C PHE A 128 -14.95 -16.30 -4.17
N ARG A 129 -13.84 -16.12 -3.46
CA ARG A 129 -13.85 -15.73 -2.04
C ARG A 129 -13.15 -14.39 -1.92
N SER A 130 -13.81 -13.41 -1.33
CA SER A 130 -13.21 -12.08 -1.08
C SER A 130 -13.23 -11.78 0.41
N PRO A 131 -12.11 -11.35 1.01
CA PRO A 131 -12.12 -10.94 2.40
C PRO A 131 -13.05 -9.74 2.60
N LEU A 132 -13.76 -9.68 3.73
CA LEU A 132 -14.71 -8.61 4.05
C LEU A 132 -14.04 -7.50 4.86
N ILE A 133 -13.60 -7.82 6.07
CA ILE A 133 -12.93 -6.91 6.98
C ILE A 133 -11.44 -7.19 6.98
N LEU A 134 -10.62 -6.15 6.84
CA LEU A 134 -9.17 -6.19 6.76
C LEU A 134 -8.59 -5.50 7.99
N VAL A 135 -8.12 -6.30 8.95
CA VAL A 135 -7.44 -5.79 10.15
C VAL A 135 -5.93 -5.74 9.87
N PRO A 136 -5.29 -4.57 9.92
CA PRO A 136 -3.86 -4.45 9.68
C PRO A 136 -3.08 -4.99 10.87
N VAL A 137 -2.03 -5.80 10.61
CA VAL A 137 -1.30 -6.50 11.66
C VAL A 137 0.21 -6.52 11.42
N THR A 138 0.97 -6.60 12.50
CA THR A 138 2.43 -6.79 12.47
C THR A 138 2.78 -8.18 12.97
N LEU A 139 3.78 -8.81 12.34
CA LEU A 139 4.28 -10.13 12.73
C LEU A 139 5.74 -10.02 13.15
N THR A 140 6.04 -10.24 14.43
CA THR A 140 7.38 -10.11 15.00
C THR A 140 7.91 -11.43 15.52
N VAL A 141 9.23 -11.49 15.74
CA VAL A 141 9.89 -12.57 16.47
C VAL A 141 11.07 -11.95 17.21
N GLU A 142 11.26 -12.28 18.49
CA GLU A 142 12.38 -11.74 19.29
C GLU A 142 13.70 -12.45 18.98
N SER A 143 13.66 -13.77 18.81
CA SER A 143 14.83 -14.61 18.56
C SER A 143 14.48 -15.84 17.73
N ILE A 144 15.49 -16.60 17.30
CA ILE A 144 15.28 -17.84 16.51
C ILE A 144 14.53 -18.89 17.34
N SER A 145 14.65 -18.84 18.67
CA SER A 145 13.99 -19.74 19.63
C SER A 145 12.75 -19.11 20.29
N SER A 146 12.22 -18.02 19.75
CA SER A 146 11.00 -17.37 20.26
C SER A 146 9.82 -17.64 19.32
N PRO A 147 8.58 -17.67 19.84
CA PRO A 147 7.39 -17.77 19.01
C PRO A 147 7.24 -16.54 18.10
N TYR A 148 6.54 -16.72 16.99
CA TYR A 148 6.05 -15.58 16.23
C TYR A 148 4.89 -14.93 16.98
N VAL A 149 4.90 -13.62 17.07
CA VAL A 149 3.86 -12.84 17.75
C VAL A 149 3.14 -11.95 16.72
N LEU A 150 1.82 -12.08 16.62
CA LEU A 150 0.97 -11.18 15.85
C LEU A 150 0.45 -10.07 16.78
N SER A 151 0.52 -8.83 16.34
CA SER A 151 -0.06 -7.67 17.03
C SER A 151 -0.83 -6.82 16.03
N LEU A 152 -1.71 -5.95 16.52
CA LEU A 152 -2.32 -4.91 15.69
C LEU A 152 -1.23 -3.97 15.15
N HIS A 153 -1.47 -3.45 13.96
CA HIS A 153 -0.75 -2.32 13.40
C HIS A 153 -1.52 -1.03 13.71
N GLU A 154 -0.85 0.12 13.63
CA GLU A 154 -1.44 1.45 13.85
C GLU A 154 -2.39 1.93 12.74
N ASP A 155 -2.55 1.15 11.66
CA ASP A 155 -3.41 1.52 10.55
C ASP A 155 -4.88 1.22 10.92
N GLU A 156 -5.82 1.93 10.28
CA GLU A 156 -7.26 1.72 10.50
C GLU A 156 -7.76 0.38 9.93
N ILE A 157 -8.81 -0.18 10.54
CA ILE A 157 -9.48 -1.37 10.01
C ILE A 157 -10.32 -0.96 8.80
N LEU A 158 -10.22 -1.75 7.73
CA LEU A 158 -10.86 -1.41 6.47
C LEU A 158 -11.86 -2.48 6.04
N ILE A 159 -13.00 -2.05 5.50
CA ILE A 159 -13.76 -2.91 4.59
C ILE A 159 -12.95 -3.03 3.31
N ASN A 160 -12.88 -4.23 2.74
CA ASN A 160 -12.19 -4.47 1.48
C ASN A 160 -12.66 -3.49 0.37
N PRO A 161 -11.85 -2.48 0.00
CA PRO A 161 -12.29 -1.40 -0.88
C PRO A 161 -12.44 -1.88 -2.32
N THR A 162 -11.69 -2.91 -2.71
CA THR A 162 -11.81 -3.49 -4.06
C THR A 162 -13.11 -4.27 -4.19
N LEU A 163 -13.49 -5.02 -3.16
CA LEU A 163 -14.77 -5.72 -3.14
C LEU A 163 -15.94 -4.73 -3.11
N GLN A 164 -15.86 -3.70 -2.28
CA GLN A 164 -16.88 -2.65 -2.22
C GLN A 164 -17.10 -2.00 -3.59
N TYR A 165 -16.02 -1.60 -4.27
CA TYR A 165 -16.10 -1.08 -5.63
C TYR A 165 -16.73 -2.08 -6.61
N LYS A 166 -16.30 -3.35 -6.58
CA LYS A 166 -16.82 -4.40 -7.47
C LYS A 166 -18.32 -4.64 -7.26
N LEU A 167 -18.77 -4.69 -6.02
CA LEU A 167 -20.17 -4.91 -5.68
C LEU A 167 -21.06 -3.74 -6.09
N ASP A 168 -20.61 -2.51 -5.83
CA ASP A 168 -21.35 -1.31 -6.17
C ASP A 168 -21.45 -1.13 -7.69
N ASN A 169 -20.32 -1.21 -8.41
CA ASN A 169 -20.26 -0.93 -9.84
C ASN A 169 -20.88 -2.04 -10.71
N ASP A 170 -20.67 -3.32 -10.38
CA ASP A 170 -21.10 -4.41 -11.25
C ASP A 170 -22.44 -5.01 -10.85
N PHE A 171 -22.83 -4.89 -9.57
CA PHE A 171 -24.03 -5.53 -9.02
C PHE A 171 -25.01 -4.55 -8.37
N GLY A 172 -24.66 -3.26 -8.22
CA GLY A 172 -25.49 -2.27 -7.55
C GLY A 172 -25.67 -2.53 -6.06
N ILE A 173 -24.71 -3.22 -5.42
CA ILE A 173 -24.75 -3.60 -4.01
C ILE A 173 -23.76 -2.73 -3.25
N SER A 174 -24.26 -1.79 -2.46
CA SER A 174 -23.43 -0.99 -1.56
C SER A 174 -23.30 -1.70 -0.22
N LEU A 175 -22.07 -2.06 0.17
CA LEU A 175 -21.82 -2.64 1.50
C LEU A 175 -22.07 -1.61 2.60
N PRO A 176 -22.65 -2.02 3.75
CA PRO A 176 -22.83 -1.13 4.89
C PRO A 176 -21.47 -0.65 5.44
N GLU A 177 -21.44 0.53 6.05
CA GLU A 177 -20.27 1.00 6.79
C GLU A 177 -19.97 0.08 7.98
N PHE A 178 -18.70 -0.03 8.33
CA PHE A 178 -18.23 -0.88 9.42
C PHE A 178 -17.94 -0.01 10.64
N ASP A 179 -18.60 -0.34 11.75
CA ASP A 179 -18.36 0.28 13.05
C ASP A 179 -17.52 -0.68 13.91
N GLU A 180 -16.29 -0.29 14.22
CA GLU A 180 -15.34 -1.09 15.01
C GLU A 180 -15.85 -1.37 16.44
N GLU A 181 -16.65 -0.46 17.00
CA GLU A 181 -17.26 -0.60 18.32
C GLU A 181 -18.47 -1.55 18.31
N GLY A 182 -19.05 -1.77 17.12
CA GLY A 182 -20.21 -2.62 16.89
C GLY A 182 -19.96 -4.11 17.10
N ASP A 183 -21.00 -4.91 16.84
CA ASP A 183 -20.93 -6.37 16.87
C ASP A 183 -20.62 -6.94 15.47
N LEU A 184 -19.50 -7.64 15.36
CA LEU A 184 -19.05 -8.28 14.12
C LEU A 184 -20.10 -9.28 13.56
N ARG A 185 -20.83 -9.98 14.44
CA ARG A 185 -21.87 -10.95 14.06
C ARG A 185 -23.06 -10.26 13.42
N GLU A 186 -23.48 -9.13 13.99
CA GLU A 186 -24.58 -8.32 13.42
C GLU A 186 -24.18 -7.78 12.05
N TYR A 187 -22.94 -7.30 11.92
CA TYR A 187 -22.40 -6.83 10.66
C TYR A 187 -22.40 -7.94 9.59
N PHE A 188 -21.88 -9.14 9.87
CA PHE A 188 -21.93 -10.27 8.93
C PHE A 188 -23.36 -10.70 8.59
N SER A 189 -24.27 -10.69 9.56
CA SER A 189 -25.68 -11.02 9.31
C SER A 189 -26.36 -10.01 8.37
N SER A 190 -26.03 -8.72 8.50
CA SER A 190 -26.52 -7.67 7.63
C SER A 190 -26.07 -7.87 6.18
N ILE A 191 -24.79 -8.19 5.96
CA ILE A 191 -24.23 -8.48 4.64
C ILE A 191 -24.87 -9.74 4.06
N ASN A 192 -24.99 -10.81 4.86
CA ASN A 192 -25.56 -12.07 4.40
C ASN A 192 -27.02 -11.90 3.93
N THR A 193 -27.79 -11.06 4.64
CA THR A 193 -29.15 -10.69 4.24
C THR A 193 -29.15 -9.94 2.90
N LEU A 194 -28.26 -8.94 2.75
CA LEU A 194 -28.12 -8.11 1.56
C LEU A 194 -27.81 -8.94 0.29
N VAL A 195 -26.95 -9.96 0.42
CA VAL A 195 -26.46 -10.74 -0.73
C VAL A 195 -27.22 -12.04 -1.00
N SER A 196 -28.13 -12.43 -0.09
CA SER A 196 -28.85 -13.72 -0.13
C SER A 196 -29.60 -13.96 -1.45
N HIS A 197 -30.17 -12.92 -2.06
CA HIS A 197 -30.88 -12.98 -3.35
C HIS A 197 -30.01 -13.46 -4.53
N ASN A 198 -28.68 -13.37 -4.41
CA ASN A 198 -27.72 -13.82 -5.42
C ASN A 198 -27.17 -15.23 -5.15
N CYS A 199 -27.70 -15.95 -4.15
CA CYS A 199 -27.16 -17.21 -3.67
C CYS A 199 -25.71 -17.09 -3.16
N TRP A 200 -25.30 -15.89 -2.76
CA TRP A 200 -24.02 -15.64 -2.12
C TRP A 200 -24.16 -15.77 -0.61
N LYS A 201 -23.04 -15.97 0.07
CA LYS A 201 -23.03 -16.12 1.53
C LYS A 201 -21.78 -15.52 2.15
N VAL A 202 -21.90 -15.11 3.40
CA VAL A 202 -20.75 -14.80 4.25
C VAL A 202 -20.21 -16.10 4.85
N VAL A 203 -18.91 -16.31 4.73
CA VAL A 203 -18.16 -17.41 5.34
C VAL A 203 -17.33 -16.83 6.48
N GLU A 204 -17.65 -17.25 7.69
CA GLU A 204 -17.07 -16.74 8.94
C GLU A 204 -15.73 -17.44 9.25
N GLU A 205 -14.70 -17.13 8.46
CA GLU A 205 -13.33 -17.63 8.65
C GLU A 205 -12.35 -16.47 8.83
N THR A 206 -11.23 -16.74 9.51
CA THR A 206 -10.15 -15.77 9.70
C THR A 206 -8.89 -16.17 8.93
N GLY A 207 -8.38 -15.29 8.07
CA GLY A 207 -7.22 -15.56 7.22
C GLY A 207 -6.14 -14.51 7.31
N LEU A 208 -4.91 -14.89 7.66
CA LEU A 208 -3.72 -14.05 7.62
C LEU A 208 -3.06 -14.12 6.24
N SER A 209 -2.87 -12.98 5.58
CA SER A 209 -2.24 -12.94 4.26
C SER A 209 -1.69 -11.56 3.89
N LEU A 210 -0.90 -11.54 2.82
CA LEU A 210 -0.45 -10.30 2.20
C LEU A 210 -1.49 -9.77 1.20
N LEU A 211 -1.98 -8.56 1.43
CA LEU A 211 -2.98 -7.86 0.63
C LEU A 211 -2.48 -6.46 0.27
N SER A 212 -2.86 -5.96 -0.91
CA SER A 212 -2.51 -4.61 -1.35
C SER A 212 -3.67 -4.00 -2.11
N PHE A 213 -4.13 -2.85 -1.65
CA PHE A 213 -5.22 -2.07 -2.25
C PHE A 213 -4.75 -0.68 -2.70
N LEU A 214 -3.43 -0.46 -2.84
CA LEU A 214 -2.89 0.82 -3.32
C LEU A 214 -3.50 1.27 -4.65
N LYS A 215 -3.74 0.32 -5.57
CA LYS A 215 -4.29 0.66 -6.88
C LYS A 215 -5.71 1.21 -6.82
N ILE A 216 -6.57 0.65 -5.98
CA ILE A 216 -7.95 1.14 -5.85
C ILE A 216 -7.96 2.50 -5.12
N ASN A 217 -7.05 2.72 -4.16
CA ASN A 217 -6.88 4.02 -3.53
C ASN A 217 -6.44 5.09 -4.54
N MET A 218 -5.44 4.77 -5.39
CA MET A 218 -5.02 5.66 -6.48
C MET A 218 -6.13 5.91 -7.50
N TYR A 219 -6.94 4.89 -7.81
CA TYR A 219 -8.10 5.06 -8.69
C TYR A 219 -9.11 6.06 -8.10
N ASN A 220 -9.46 5.88 -6.82
CA ASN A 220 -10.39 6.75 -6.11
C ASN A 220 -9.85 8.19 -6.02
N ASP A 221 -8.55 8.36 -5.80
CA ASP A 221 -7.88 9.67 -5.78
C ASP A 221 -7.99 10.39 -7.15
N LEU A 222 -7.69 9.68 -8.25
CA LEU A 222 -7.86 10.20 -9.61
C LEU A 222 -9.32 10.57 -9.91
N ALA A 223 -10.27 9.76 -9.45
CA ALA A 223 -11.70 10.04 -9.63
C ALA A 223 -12.13 11.28 -8.85
N LYS A 224 -11.74 11.37 -7.56
CA LYS A 224 -12.10 12.46 -6.65
C LYS A 224 -11.51 13.81 -7.07
N HIS A 225 -10.29 13.81 -7.60
CA HIS A 225 -9.54 15.03 -7.92
C HIS A 225 -9.46 15.36 -9.42
N ARG A 226 -10.34 14.78 -10.24
CA ARG A 226 -10.36 14.91 -11.72
C ARG A 226 -10.22 16.36 -12.20
N ASP A 227 -11.04 17.28 -11.70
CA ASP A 227 -11.03 18.68 -12.15
C ASP A 227 -9.74 19.43 -11.81
N SER A 228 -9.11 19.09 -10.69
CA SER A 228 -7.83 19.68 -10.28
C SER A 228 -6.69 19.15 -11.14
N ILE A 229 -6.71 17.87 -11.47
CA ILE A 229 -5.73 17.20 -12.33
C ILE A 229 -5.78 17.79 -13.74
N ILE A 230 -6.97 17.96 -14.32
CA ILE A 230 -7.16 18.50 -15.67
C ILE A 230 -6.62 19.93 -15.79
N ARG A 231 -6.78 20.75 -14.73
CA ARG A 231 -6.32 22.15 -14.73
C ARG A 231 -4.83 22.31 -14.46
N ASN A 232 -4.16 21.28 -13.95
CA ASN A 232 -2.74 21.36 -13.60
C ASN A 232 -1.84 21.33 -14.84
N SER A 233 -1.02 22.37 -15.03
CA SER A 233 -0.13 22.50 -16.19
C SER A 233 0.95 21.40 -16.26
N ILE A 234 1.49 20.98 -15.12
CA ILE A 234 2.51 19.93 -15.04
C ILE A 234 1.89 18.60 -15.46
N VAL A 235 0.70 18.25 -14.94
CA VAL A 235 0.04 17.00 -15.31
C VAL A 235 -0.35 16.98 -16.78
N ARG A 236 -0.87 18.09 -17.32
CA ARG A 236 -1.10 18.25 -18.76
C ARG A 236 0.16 18.03 -19.58
N THR A 237 1.28 18.63 -19.18
CA THR A 237 2.57 18.48 -19.85
C THR A 237 3.02 17.01 -19.86
N ILE A 238 2.99 16.33 -18.71
CA ILE A 238 3.36 14.91 -18.59
C ILE A 238 2.39 14.01 -19.39
N SER A 239 1.13 14.41 -19.53
CA SER A 239 0.14 13.68 -20.34
C SER A 239 0.42 13.76 -21.85
N GLY A 240 1.27 14.72 -22.29
CA GLY A 240 1.67 14.94 -23.68
C GLY A 240 1.13 16.23 -24.30
N ASP A 241 0.51 17.10 -23.51
CA ASP A 241 0.05 18.41 -23.99
C ASP A 241 1.18 19.44 -23.98
N ALA A 242 1.89 19.56 -25.10
CA ALA A 242 3.00 20.49 -25.25
C ALA A 242 2.62 21.97 -25.03
N SER A 243 1.33 22.33 -25.19
CA SER A 243 0.87 23.71 -24.97
C SER A 243 0.84 24.12 -23.49
N ALA A 244 0.83 23.13 -22.59
CA ALA A 244 0.87 23.35 -21.15
C ALA A 244 2.30 23.46 -20.60
N SER A 245 3.30 23.15 -21.43
CA SER A 245 4.71 23.19 -21.03
C SER A 245 5.16 24.63 -20.87
N ASN A 246 5.76 24.93 -19.71
CA ASN A 246 6.49 26.18 -19.51
C ASN A 246 7.94 25.95 -19.95
N PRO A 247 8.40 26.55 -21.07
CA PRO A 247 9.78 26.41 -21.49
C PRO A 247 10.71 27.00 -20.44
N ILE A 248 11.86 26.35 -20.25
CA ILE A 248 12.94 26.90 -19.44
C ILE A 248 13.43 28.17 -20.15
N PRO A 249 13.48 29.34 -19.49
CA PRO A 249 13.97 30.58 -20.10
C PRO A 249 15.38 30.42 -20.63
N GLU A 250 15.66 30.95 -21.83
CA GLU A 250 17.00 30.91 -22.44
C GLU A 250 18.07 31.56 -21.57
N GLU A 251 17.70 32.51 -20.71
CA GLU A 251 18.59 33.18 -19.75
C GLU A 251 19.25 32.23 -18.72
N ILE A 252 18.72 31.01 -18.59
CA ILE A 252 19.30 29.98 -17.74
C ILE A 252 20.36 29.18 -18.49
N ASN A 253 20.24 29.06 -19.81
CA ASN A 253 21.28 28.46 -20.61
C ASN A 253 22.52 29.37 -20.60
N ASP A 254 23.69 28.80 -20.31
CA ASP A 254 24.96 29.52 -20.19
C ASP A 254 24.93 30.64 -19.12
N TYR A 255 24.25 30.41 -18.00
CA TYR A 255 24.26 31.35 -16.88
C TYR A 255 25.66 31.47 -16.26
N ASP A 256 26.21 32.69 -16.28
CA ASP A 256 27.51 32.99 -15.65
C ASP A 256 27.37 33.08 -14.13
N PHE A 257 27.58 31.95 -13.46
CA PHE A 257 27.50 31.84 -12.00
C PHE A 257 28.55 32.71 -11.29
N ASP A 258 29.77 32.80 -11.82
CA ASP A 258 30.89 33.54 -11.21
C ASP A 258 30.64 35.04 -11.21
N ALA A 259 30.07 35.57 -12.30
CA ALA A 259 29.77 37.00 -12.42
C ALA A 259 28.46 37.41 -11.71
N LYS A 260 27.46 36.52 -11.68
CA LYS A 260 26.08 36.88 -11.27
C LYS A 260 25.67 36.34 -9.91
N THR A 261 26.44 35.44 -9.30
CA THR A 261 26.12 34.83 -8.01
C THR A 261 27.23 35.12 -7.02
N LYS A 262 26.91 35.75 -5.88
CA LYS A 262 27.89 35.97 -4.82
C LYS A 262 27.97 34.73 -3.94
N PRO A 263 29.17 34.34 -3.46
CA PRO A 263 29.31 33.19 -2.57
C PRO A 263 28.45 33.26 -1.29
N ILE A 264 28.15 34.47 -0.80
CA ILE A 264 27.30 34.67 0.38
C ILE A 264 25.81 34.37 0.13
N ASP A 265 25.40 34.33 -1.14
CA ASP A 265 24.02 34.06 -1.57
C ASP A 265 23.84 32.60 -2.07
N THR A 266 24.85 31.75 -1.81
CA THR A 266 24.89 30.33 -2.17
C THR A 266 24.77 29.48 -0.90
N PHE A 267 23.76 28.61 -0.86
CA PHE A 267 23.44 27.78 0.31
C PHE A 267 23.56 26.28 0.01
N GLN A 268 24.43 25.94 -0.94
CA GLN A 268 24.75 24.56 -1.30
C GLN A 268 25.56 23.91 -0.18
N VAL A 269 25.23 22.65 0.12
CA VAL A 269 25.84 21.88 1.22
C VAL A 269 26.76 20.77 0.73
N VAL A 270 26.69 20.45 -0.56
CA VAL A 270 27.56 19.48 -1.25
C VAL A 270 28.02 20.05 -2.58
N ASP A 271 29.09 19.48 -3.14
CA ASP A 271 29.62 19.88 -4.44
C ASP A 271 28.59 19.67 -5.56
N ALA A 272 28.60 20.56 -6.55
CA ALA A 272 27.78 20.45 -7.74
C ALA A 272 28.56 20.90 -8.98
N ASP A 273 28.53 20.07 -10.03
CA ASP A 273 29.07 20.40 -11.35
C ASP A 273 28.18 21.41 -12.09
N SER A 274 28.63 21.91 -13.24
CA SER A 274 27.92 22.94 -14.01
C SER A 274 26.48 22.55 -14.37
N SER A 275 26.24 21.29 -14.75
CA SER A 275 24.89 20.83 -15.10
C SER A 275 23.97 20.74 -13.88
N GLN A 276 24.54 20.41 -12.72
CA GLN A 276 23.80 20.42 -11.46
C GLN A 276 23.51 21.85 -10.99
N GLN A 277 24.43 22.80 -11.20
CA GLN A 277 24.19 24.23 -10.93
C GLN A 277 23.01 24.77 -11.72
N ASP A 278 22.88 24.41 -13.01
CA ASP A 278 21.76 24.83 -13.85
C ASP A 278 20.41 24.31 -13.29
N ALA A 279 20.39 23.05 -12.83
CA ALA A 279 19.21 22.46 -12.19
C ALA A 279 18.84 23.16 -10.87
N ILE A 280 19.84 23.47 -10.04
CA ILE A 280 19.66 24.21 -8.78
C ILE A 280 19.09 25.61 -9.07
N LEU A 281 19.63 26.31 -10.07
CA LEU A 281 19.16 27.63 -10.48
C LEU A 281 17.71 27.61 -10.98
N CYS A 282 17.34 26.59 -11.77
CA CYS A 282 15.96 26.40 -12.21
C CYS A 282 15.00 26.30 -11.02
N ALA A 283 15.36 25.49 -10.02
CA ALA A 283 14.54 25.29 -8.82
C ALA A 283 14.44 26.58 -7.98
N LYS A 284 15.54 27.32 -7.79
CA LYS A 284 15.53 28.62 -7.08
C LYS A 284 14.57 29.61 -7.74
N LYS A 285 14.57 29.69 -9.08
CA LYS A 285 13.66 30.51 -9.87
C LYS A 285 12.20 30.01 -9.88
N GLY A 286 11.90 28.88 -9.24
CA GLY A 286 10.56 28.33 -9.14
C GLY A 286 10.07 27.64 -10.42
N LEU A 287 11.00 27.24 -11.29
CA LEU A 287 10.67 26.54 -12.52
C LEU A 287 10.45 25.05 -12.25
N SER A 288 9.51 24.45 -12.98
CA SER A 288 9.29 23.00 -13.00
C SER A 288 10.04 22.39 -14.18
N PHE A 289 10.84 21.35 -13.94
CA PHE A 289 11.65 20.71 -14.97
C PHE A 289 11.82 19.22 -14.68
N VAL A 290 12.25 18.47 -15.70
CA VAL A 290 12.63 17.05 -15.59
C VAL A 290 14.14 16.95 -15.64
N LEU A 291 14.75 16.43 -14.57
CA LEU A 291 16.19 16.18 -14.52
C LEU A 291 16.48 14.71 -14.86
N GLN A 292 17.20 14.48 -15.95
CA GLN A 292 17.65 13.14 -16.32
C GLN A 292 19.13 12.97 -15.95
N GLY A 293 19.41 12.09 -14.98
CA GLY A 293 20.77 11.75 -14.57
C GLY A 293 21.07 10.27 -14.75
N PRO A 294 22.11 9.87 -15.52
CA PRO A 294 22.61 8.50 -15.55
C PRO A 294 22.98 7.95 -14.15
N PRO A 295 23.12 6.63 -13.98
CA PRO A 295 23.61 6.06 -12.71
C PRO A 295 24.98 6.64 -12.34
N GLY A 296 25.17 7.04 -11.07
CA GLY A 296 26.43 7.57 -10.56
C GLY A 296 26.70 9.07 -10.81
N THR A 297 25.78 9.83 -11.41
CA THR A 297 25.98 11.27 -11.72
C THR A 297 25.58 12.23 -10.60
N GLY A 298 25.65 11.80 -9.33
CA GLY A 298 25.39 12.71 -8.20
C GLY A 298 23.94 13.20 -8.07
N LYS A 299 22.93 12.50 -8.60
CA LYS A 299 21.51 12.91 -8.52
C LYS A 299 21.07 13.32 -7.11
N SER A 300 21.44 12.52 -6.10
CA SER A 300 21.12 12.82 -4.70
C SER A 300 21.77 14.13 -4.25
N GLN A 301 23.02 14.39 -4.62
CA GLN A 301 23.71 15.65 -4.32
C GLN A 301 22.97 16.85 -4.93
N THR A 302 22.50 16.72 -6.17
CA THR A 302 21.70 17.76 -6.82
C THR A 302 20.39 18.02 -6.08
N ILE A 303 19.69 16.96 -5.65
CA ILE A 303 18.45 17.07 -4.86
C ILE A 303 18.74 17.75 -3.52
N THR A 304 19.79 17.33 -2.80
CA THR A 304 20.19 17.91 -1.51
C THR A 304 20.44 19.41 -1.64
N ASN A 305 21.16 19.83 -2.68
CA ASN A 305 21.41 21.25 -2.93
C ASN A 305 20.14 22.03 -3.32
N ILE A 306 19.26 21.46 -4.14
CA ILE A 306 17.96 22.08 -4.46
C ILE A 306 17.14 22.30 -3.18
N ILE A 307 17.07 21.30 -2.30
CA ILE A 307 16.35 21.39 -1.03
C ILE A 307 16.98 22.48 -0.16
N SER A 308 18.30 22.46 0.02
CA SER A 308 19.02 23.43 0.85
C SER A 308 18.78 24.87 0.39
N GLU A 309 18.89 25.12 -0.92
CA GLU A 309 18.65 26.44 -1.51
C GLU A 309 17.19 26.89 -1.35
N CYS A 310 16.22 26.00 -1.55
CA CYS A 310 14.81 26.33 -1.33
C CYS A 310 14.50 26.63 0.15
N LEU A 311 15.11 25.89 1.08
CA LEU A 311 14.95 26.12 2.51
C LEU A 311 15.59 27.45 2.94
N ALA A 312 16.76 27.79 2.40
CA ALA A 312 17.42 29.08 2.65
C ALA A 312 16.56 30.26 2.15
N ASP A 313 15.84 30.09 1.04
CA ASP A 313 14.84 31.04 0.53
C ASP A 313 13.53 31.07 1.36
N GLY A 314 13.44 30.32 2.46
CA GLY A 314 12.27 30.27 3.33
C GLY A 314 11.08 29.48 2.77
N LYS A 315 11.29 28.67 1.73
CA LYS A 315 10.24 27.83 1.13
C LYS A 315 10.05 26.54 1.93
N LYS A 316 8.87 25.93 1.78
CA LYS A 316 8.60 24.56 2.24
C LYS A 316 8.83 23.60 1.08
N VAL A 317 9.50 22.49 1.35
CA VAL A 317 9.81 21.46 0.33
C VAL A 317 9.16 20.14 0.72
N LEU A 318 8.41 19.54 -0.20
CA LEU A 318 7.89 18.18 -0.08
C LEU A 318 8.73 17.28 -1.00
N PHE A 319 9.50 16.37 -0.40
CA PHE A 319 10.27 15.38 -1.13
C PHE A 319 9.52 14.05 -1.14
N VAL A 320 9.29 13.50 -2.34
CA VAL A 320 8.53 12.26 -2.54
C VAL A 320 9.39 11.29 -3.35
N SER A 321 9.44 10.03 -2.92
CA SER A 321 10.12 8.94 -3.61
C SER A 321 9.27 7.67 -3.56
N GLU A 322 9.38 6.83 -4.58
CA GLU A 322 8.78 5.48 -4.58
C GLU A 322 9.50 4.53 -3.60
N LYS A 323 10.79 4.77 -3.36
CA LYS A 323 11.63 3.92 -2.50
C LYS A 323 12.12 4.67 -1.26
N MET A 324 11.96 4.06 -0.09
CA MET A 324 12.47 4.59 1.18
C MET A 324 13.99 4.83 1.14
N ALA A 325 14.74 3.92 0.51
CA ALA A 325 16.19 4.05 0.38
C ALA A 325 16.68 5.33 -0.33
N ALA A 326 15.81 6.06 -1.04
CA ALA A 326 16.15 7.35 -1.63
C ALA A 326 15.81 8.54 -0.71
N LEU A 327 15.00 8.33 0.35
CA LEU A 327 14.74 9.30 1.41
C LEU A 327 15.83 9.29 2.49
N ASP A 328 16.48 8.15 2.70
CA ASP A 328 17.55 7.99 3.70
C ASP A 328 18.93 8.52 3.24
N VAL A 329 19.03 9.05 2.01
CA VAL A 329 20.30 9.47 1.37
C VAL A 329 20.74 10.86 1.78
#